data_AF-A0A1F1ZRA7-F1
#
_entry.id   AF-A0A1F1ZRA7-F1
#
_cell.length_a   1.000
_cell.length_b   1.000
_cell.length_c   1.000
_cell.angle_alpha   90.00
_cell.angle_beta   90.00
_cell.angle_gamma   90.00
#
_symmetry.space_group_name_H-M   'P 1'
#
loop_
_entity.id
_entity.type
_entity.pdbx_description
1 polymer ?
#
loop_
_entity_poly.entity_id
_entity_poly.type
_entity_poly.pdbx_seq_one_letter_code
_entity_poly.pdbx_strand_id
1 'polypeptide(L)'
;MSPSEHPSFLSLGVAAEICDGLATRGITHAFAIQELCLPLALAGKDLIGQARTGMGKTYGFGIPLLDRVFDDAHVTPPDGTPRALVIVPTRELCIQVADDLTIAAQFLPDLDVLALYGGVRFETQIDQLHHGRADVVVGTPGRLLDLHRRGELLLGNVEIVVLDEADEMLDQGFLEDVQALIAETNDNRQMMLFSATMPGPIMALSRTFMHHPVQIQADQAQAQQTHTTTVQLAFQSHKLDRMSALARILQTPGRGRTIVFTRTKKQAAFVASDLGQLGFAVGAVHGDMKQAERQQCLEAFRNGTVDVMVATDVAARGIDVEDVTHVINYQSPEDPRAYVHRIGRTGRAGHTGMAVTLVGWDEVDRFNSLCEILELDLANPPQWFSSSPEFLEAFNLPSDVTDRVGSPRRVLGTR
;
A
#
# COMPACT_ATOMS: atom_id res chain seq x y z
N MET A 1 -4.16 -24.76 -22.00
CA MET A 1 -3.96 -23.33 -21.68
C MET A 1 -5.33 -22.72 -21.60
N SER A 2 -5.83 -22.50 -20.39
CA SER A 2 -7.01 -21.64 -20.18
C SER A 2 -6.62 -20.22 -20.61
N PRO A 3 -7.39 -19.53 -21.46
CA PRO A 3 -7.17 -18.11 -21.71
C PRO A 3 -7.27 -17.37 -20.36
N SER A 4 -6.36 -16.44 -20.08
CA SER A 4 -6.48 -15.57 -18.91
C SER A 4 -7.82 -14.84 -18.96
N GLU A 5 -8.58 -14.86 -17.86
CA GLU A 5 -9.91 -14.24 -17.77
C GLU A 5 -9.88 -12.71 -17.94
N HIS A 6 -8.70 -12.08 -17.92
CA HIS A 6 -8.54 -10.64 -18.01
C HIS A 6 -8.04 -10.19 -19.38
N PRO A 7 -8.50 -9.02 -19.89
CA PRO A 7 -8.08 -8.49 -21.17
C PRO A 7 -6.62 -8.01 -21.14
N SER A 8 -5.98 -8.01 -22.32
CA SER A 8 -4.67 -7.38 -22.52
C SER A 8 -4.79 -5.85 -22.55
N PHE A 9 -3.72 -5.12 -22.21
CA PHE A 9 -3.69 -3.66 -22.31
C PHE A 9 -3.94 -3.17 -23.74
N LEU A 10 -3.36 -3.84 -24.74
CA LEU A 10 -3.58 -3.52 -26.15
C LEU A 10 -5.06 -3.63 -26.54
N SER A 11 -5.77 -4.65 -26.05
CA SER A 11 -7.22 -4.79 -26.31
C SER A 11 -8.08 -3.73 -25.62
N LEU A 12 -7.54 -3.03 -24.62
CA LEU A 12 -8.19 -1.91 -23.93
C LEU A 12 -7.88 -0.54 -24.58
N GLY A 13 -7.12 -0.52 -25.68
CA GLY A 13 -6.82 0.69 -26.44
C GLY A 13 -5.53 1.42 -26.02
N VAL A 14 -4.66 0.76 -25.24
CA VAL A 14 -3.37 1.31 -24.81
C VAL A 14 -2.35 1.26 -25.95
N ALA A 15 -1.52 2.31 -26.07
CA ALA A 15 -0.43 2.38 -27.04
C ALA A 15 0.53 1.18 -26.95
N ALA A 16 1.05 0.76 -28.10
CA ALA A 16 1.89 -0.43 -28.21
C ALA A 16 3.22 -0.26 -27.45
N GLU A 17 3.78 0.94 -27.47
CA GLU A 17 5.01 1.32 -26.79
C GLU A 17 4.89 1.15 -25.27
N ILE A 18 3.73 1.52 -24.70
CA ILE A 18 3.44 1.31 -23.28
C ILE A 18 3.28 -0.18 -22.97
N CYS A 19 2.59 -0.92 -23.85
CA CYS A 19 2.44 -2.37 -23.70
C CYS A 19 3.80 -3.09 -23.71
N ASP A 20 4.69 -2.70 -24.63
CA ASP A 20 6.06 -3.22 -24.69
C ASP A 20 6.83 -2.88 -23.41
N GLY A 21 6.62 -1.68 -22.87
CA GLY A 21 7.21 -1.23 -21.62
C GLY A 21 6.81 -2.10 -20.43
N LEU A 22 5.52 -2.37 -20.30
CA LEU A 22 4.95 -3.24 -19.27
C LEU A 22 5.42 -4.70 -19.42
N ALA A 23 5.56 -5.17 -20.67
CA ALA A 23 5.96 -6.55 -20.96
C ALA A 23 7.38 -6.88 -20.46
N THR A 24 8.28 -5.91 -20.30
CA THR A 24 9.63 -6.16 -19.72
C THR A 24 9.59 -6.60 -18.26
N ARG A 25 8.49 -6.32 -17.56
CA ARG A 25 8.20 -6.79 -16.19
C ARG A 25 7.24 -7.99 -16.17
N GLY A 26 6.88 -8.54 -17.32
CA GLY A 26 5.90 -9.63 -17.44
C GLY A 26 4.44 -9.19 -17.25
N ILE A 27 4.17 -7.88 -17.24
CA ILE A 27 2.83 -7.31 -17.05
C ILE A 27 2.15 -7.26 -18.42
N THR A 28 1.28 -8.24 -18.68
CA THR A 28 0.67 -8.45 -20.01
C THR A 28 -0.86 -8.33 -20.01
N HIS A 29 -1.48 -8.41 -18.84
CA HIS A 29 -2.94 -8.40 -18.67
C HIS A 29 -3.35 -7.43 -17.59
N ALA A 30 -4.52 -6.82 -17.76
CA ALA A 30 -5.05 -5.82 -16.86
C ALA A 30 -5.71 -6.45 -15.62
N PHE A 31 -5.62 -5.80 -14.46
CA PHE A 31 -6.47 -6.11 -13.31
C PHE A 31 -7.89 -5.55 -13.49
N ALA A 32 -8.87 -6.06 -12.74
CA ALA A 32 -10.27 -5.65 -12.85
C ALA A 32 -10.48 -4.12 -12.73
N ILE A 33 -9.80 -3.44 -11.81
CA ILE A 33 -9.90 -1.97 -11.69
C ILE A 33 -9.31 -1.27 -12.93
N GLN A 34 -8.25 -1.81 -13.53
CA GLN A 34 -7.62 -1.25 -14.73
C GLN A 34 -8.54 -1.43 -15.94
N GLU A 35 -9.16 -2.60 -16.10
CA GLU A 35 -10.14 -2.86 -17.17
C GLU A 35 -11.30 -1.86 -17.15
N LEU A 36 -11.81 -1.53 -15.95
CA LEU A 36 -12.89 -0.56 -15.79
C LEU A 36 -12.43 0.89 -15.99
N CYS A 37 -11.24 1.24 -15.50
CA CYS A 37 -10.72 2.62 -15.54
C CYS A 37 -10.16 3.00 -16.90
N LEU A 38 -9.38 2.11 -17.55
CA LEU A 38 -8.55 2.44 -18.71
C LEU A 38 -9.35 3.08 -19.85
N PRO A 39 -10.46 2.50 -20.35
CA PRO A 39 -11.18 3.08 -21.49
C PRO A 39 -11.75 4.46 -21.19
N LEU A 40 -12.16 4.72 -19.94
CA LEU A 40 -12.71 6.01 -19.52
C LEU A 40 -11.59 7.04 -19.32
N ALA A 41 -10.47 6.62 -18.76
CA ALA A 41 -9.31 7.45 -18.49
C ALA A 41 -8.63 7.89 -19.79
N LEU A 42 -8.44 6.97 -20.75
CA LEU A 42 -7.90 7.24 -22.09
C LEU A 42 -8.78 8.24 -22.86
N ALA A 43 -10.09 8.18 -22.67
CA ALA A 43 -11.04 9.15 -23.25
C ALA A 43 -11.06 10.51 -22.54
N GLY A 44 -10.16 10.72 -21.57
CA GLY A 44 -10.00 11.98 -20.85
C GLY A 44 -11.11 12.33 -19.86
N LYS A 45 -11.90 11.34 -19.42
CA LYS A 45 -12.94 11.56 -18.41
C LYS A 45 -12.34 11.64 -17.01
N ASP A 46 -12.95 12.46 -16.18
CA ASP A 46 -12.65 12.48 -14.75
C ASP A 46 -13.12 11.19 -14.08
N LEU A 47 -12.30 10.67 -13.16
CA LEU A 47 -12.51 9.37 -12.55
C LEU A 47 -12.32 9.39 -11.05
N ILE A 48 -13.20 8.72 -10.32
CA ILE A 48 -12.99 8.36 -8.91
C ILE A 48 -12.84 6.84 -8.84
N GLY A 49 -11.61 6.36 -8.67
CA GLY A 49 -11.31 4.95 -8.51
C GLY A 49 -11.25 4.55 -7.04
N GLN A 50 -12.30 3.88 -6.55
CA GLN A 50 -12.32 3.36 -5.19
C GLN A 50 -11.81 1.92 -5.15
N ALA A 51 -10.57 1.74 -4.70
CA ALA A 51 -9.93 0.43 -4.59
C ALA A 51 -8.90 0.42 -3.44
N ARG A 52 -8.41 -0.77 -3.04
CA ARG A 52 -7.33 -0.90 -2.03
C ARG A 52 -5.95 -0.91 -2.69
N THR A 53 -4.90 -0.69 -1.90
CA THR A 53 -3.50 -0.89 -2.34
C THR A 53 -3.25 -2.32 -2.79
N GLY A 54 -2.41 -2.49 -3.81
CA GLY A 54 -2.10 -3.81 -4.39
C GLY A 54 -3.08 -4.31 -5.46
N MET A 55 -4.10 -3.52 -5.82
CA MET A 55 -5.04 -3.85 -6.92
C MET A 55 -4.56 -3.34 -8.29
N GLY A 56 -3.29 -2.94 -8.42
CA GLY A 56 -2.75 -2.39 -9.66
C GLY A 56 -3.21 -0.98 -10.00
N LYS A 57 -3.59 -0.15 -9.02
CA LYS A 57 -4.07 1.22 -9.28
C LYS A 57 -3.05 2.09 -10.02
N THR A 58 -1.76 1.92 -9.73
CA THR A 58 -0.67 2.67 -10.37
C THR A 58 -0.79 2.64 -11.88
N TYR A 59 -0.95 1.46 -12.47
CA TYR A 59 -1.15 1.35 -13.91
C TYR A 59 -2.58 1.68 -14.37
N GLY A 60 -3.56 1.64 -13.46
CA GLY A 60 -4.93 2.08 -13.75
C GLY A 60 -5.07 3.58 -14.01
N PHE A 61 -4.24 4.42 -13.37
CA PHE A 61 -4.13 5.86 -13.69
C PHE A 61 -2.90 6.21 -14.51
N GLY A 62 -1.82 5.44 -14.34
CA GLY A 62 -0.51 5.73 -14.90
C GLY A 62 -0.44 5.50 -16.39
N ILE A 63 -0.97 4.37 -16.87
CA ILE A 63 -1.05 4.07 -18.30
C ILE A 63 -1.84 5.15 -19.05
N PRO A 64 -3.09 5.49 -18.67
CA PRO A 64 -3.84 6.48 -19.42
C PRO A 64 -3.23 7.88 -19.28
N LEU A 65 -2.57 8.20 -18.16
CA LEU A 65 -1.81 9.43 -18.03
C LEU A 65 -0.66 9.48 -19.06
N LEU A 66 0.17 8.44 -19.14
CA LEU A 66 1.30 8.38 -20.06
C LEU A 66 0.84 8.41 -21.52
N ASP A 67 -0.17 7.61 -21.85
CA ASP A 67 -0.75 7.50 -23.19
C ASP A 67 -1.27 8.85 -23.67
N ARG A 68 -1.98 9.58 -22.81
CA ARG A 68 -2.52 10.89 -23.16
C ARG A 68 -1.47 11.99 -23.25
N VAL A 69 -0.44 11.97 -22.39
CA VAL A 69 0.69 12.90 -22.53
C VAL A 69 1.47 12.63 -23.81
N PHE A 70 1.52 11.37 -24.25
CA PHE A 70 2.26 10.95 -25.42
C PHE A 70 1.53 11.25 -26.76
N ASP A 71 0.25 10.88 -26.89
CA ASP A 71 -0.44 10.85 -28.20
C ASP A 71 -1.92 11.29 -28.15
N ASP A 72 -2.31 12.16 -27.22
CA ASP A 72 -3.66 12.77 -27.23
C ASP A 72 -3.63 14.19 -27.83
N ALA A 73 -4.40 14.41 -28.90
CA ALA A 73 -4.54 15.70 -29.57
C ALA A 73 -5.16 16.81 -28.68
N HIS A 74 -5.78 16.45 -27.56
CA HIS A 74 -6.33 17.37 -26.57
C HIS A 74 -5.35 17.72 -25.45
N VAL A 75 -4.17 17.09 -25.42
CA VAL A 75 -3.08 17.43 -24.50
C VAL A 75 -2.00 18.15 -25.29
N THR A 76 -1.49 19.24 -24.73
CA THR A 76 -0.41 20.00 -25.33
C THR A 76 0.85 19.12 -25.40
N PRO A 77 1.54 19.03 -26.56
CA PRO A 77 2.76 18.23 -26.65
C PRO A 77 3.81 18.65 -25.61
N PRO A 78 4.57 17.69 -25.07
CA PRO A 78 5.59 17.98 -24.07
C PRO A 78 6.67 18.94 -24.59
N ASP A 79 7.00 19.94 -23.79
CA ASP A 79 8.03 20.96 -24.06
C ASP A 79 9.13 20.97 -22.99
N GLY A 80 9.18 19.92 -22.16
CA GLY A 80 10.05 19.82 -20.99
C GLY A 80 9.43 20.38 -19.70
N THR A 81 8.25 21.04 -19.77
CA THR A 81 7.48 21.44 -18.59
C THR A 81 6.36 20.44 -18.28
N PRO A 82 5.91 20.33 -17.01
CA PRO A 82 4.91 19.35 -16.61
C PRO A 82 3.59 19.45 -17.37
N ARG A 83 3.19 18.33 -17.98
CA ARG A 83 1.86 18.09 -18.57
C ARG A 83 0.97 17.29 -17.62
N ALA A 84 1.57 16.43 -16.82
CA ALA A 84 0.87 15.63 -15.84
C ALA A 84 1.48 15.72 -14.44
N LEU A 85 0.61 15.72 -13.43
CA LEU A 85 0.98 15.75 -12.02
C LEU A 85 0.31 14.61 -11.26
N VAL A 86 1.10 13.76 -10.64
CA VAL A 86 0.66 12.69 -9.73
C VAL A 86 1.03 13.08 -8.30
N ILE A 87 0.02 13.30 -7.46
CA ILE A 87 0.20 13.67 -6.06
C ILE A 87 -0.06 12.45 -5.17
N VAL A 88 0.92 12.11 -4.34
CA VAL A 88 0.88 10.95 -3.45
C VAL A 88 1.27 11.31 -2.00
N PRO A 89 0.75 10.64 -0.97
CA PRO A 89 0.95 11.03 0.43
C PRO A 89 2.39 10.86 0.95
N THR A 90 3.13 9.85 0.46
CA THR A 90 4.41 9.46 1.05
C THR A 90 5.55 9.44 0.04
N ARG A 91 6.77 9.62 0.55
CA ARG A 91 7.99 9.53 -0.26
C ARG A 91 8.15 8.14 -0.89
N GLU A 92 7.87 7.11 -0.11
CA GLU A 92 7.99 5.72 -0.54
C GLU A 92 7.06 5.43 -1.73
N LEU A 93 5.81 5.86 -1.63
CA LEU A 93 4.85 5.70 -2.71
C LEU A 93 5.24 6.55 -3.93
N CYS A 94 5.80 7.75 -3.71
CA CYS A 94 6.28 8.61 -4.79
C CYS A 94 7.37 7.93 -5.62
N ILE A 95 8.36 7.32 -4.95
CA ILE A 95 9.43 6.59 -5.63
C ILE A 95 8.85 5.38 -6.37
N GLN A 96 7.98 4.60 -5.73
CA GLN A 96 7.38 3.41 -6.34
C GLN A 96 6.57 3.77 -7.60
N VAL A 97 5.70 4.77 -7.50
CA VAL A 97 4.87 5.21 -8.63
C VAL A 97 5.75 5.77 -9.75
N ALA A 98 6.76 6.58 -9.43
CA ALA A 98 7.67 7.10 -10.43
C ALA A 98 8.42 5.97 -11.17
N ASP A 99 8.96 4.99 -10.44
CA ASP A 99 9.67 3.85 -11.03
C ASP A 99 8.75 3.02 -11.95
N ASP A 100 7.51 2.75 -11.51
CA ASP A 100 6.50 2.05 -12.31
C ASP A 100 6.17 2.80 -13.60
N LEU A 101 5.97 4.12 -13.52
CA LEU A 101 5.69 4.95 -14.70
C LEU A 101 6.91 5.04 -15.63
N THR A 102 8.13 5.13 -15.11
CA THR A 102 9.35 5.14 -15.92
C THR A 102 9.50 3.83 -16.71
N ILE A 103 9.14 2.68 -16.12
CA ILE A 103 9.16 1.39 -16.82
C ILE A 103 8.13 1.35 -17.95
N ALA A 104 6.91 1.80 -17.66
CA ALA A 104 5.84 1.86 -18.65
C ALA A 104 6.16 2.85 -19.79
N ALA A 105 6.87 3.93 -19.48
CA ALA A 105 7.25 4.96 -20.44
C ALA A 105 8.55 4.68 -21.22
N GLN A 106 9.30 3.63 -20.92
CA GLN A 106 10.67 3.45 -21.43
C GLN A 106 10.80 3.41 -22.97
N PHE A 107 9.72 3.12 -23.69
CA PHE A 107 9.66 3.12 -25.16
C PHE A 107 8.88 4.30 -25.74
N LEU A 108 8.39 5.21 -24.90
CA LEU A 108 7.81 6.48 -25.33
C LEU A 108 8.95 7.46 -25.63
N PRO A 109 9.12 7.90 -26.89
CA PRO A 109 10.13 8.88 -27.20
C PRO A 109 9.81 10.21 -26.50
N ASP A 110 10.86 10.88 -26.05
CA ASP A 110 10.79 12.28 -25.61
C ASP A 110 9.94 12.56 -24.36
N LEU A 111 9.56 11.54 -23.58
CA LEU A 111 8.76 11.65 -22.35
C LEU A 111 9.55 11.19 -21.11
N ASP A 112 9.76 12.10 -20.16
CA ASP A 112 10.43 11.80 -18.88
C ASP A 112 9.49 11.89 -17.67
N VAL A 113 9.74 11.03 -16.68
CA VAL A 113 9.04 10.99 -15.39
C VAL A 113 10.00 11.46 -14.28
N LEU A 114 9.59 12.47 -13.51
CA LEU A 114 10.39 13.05 -12.43
C LEU A 114 9.71 12.90 -11.06
N ALA A 115 10.47 12.41 -10.06
CA ALA A 115 10.00 12.23 -8.69
C ALA A 115 10.43 13.37 -7.76
N LEU A 116 9.46 14.09 -7.17
CA LEU A 116 9.67 15.24 -6.29
C LEU A 116 9.13 14.98 -4.87
N TYR A 117 10.04 14.67 -3.95
CA TYR A 117 9.70 14.33 -2.57
C TYR A 117 10.68 14.88 -1.53
N GLY A 118 10.24 14.93 -0.26
CA GLY A 118 11.02 15.41 0.87
C GLY A 118 12.20 14.52 1.30
N GLY A 119 13.11 15.07 2.11
CA GLY A 119 14.26 14.32 2.63
C GLY A 119 15.44 14.15 1.65
N VAL A 120 15.39 14.86 0.53
CA VAL A 120 16.50 15.11 -0.40
C VAL A 120 16.73 16.62 -0.49
N ARG A 121 17.97 17.04 -0.77
CA ARG A 121 18.32 18.45 -0.96
C ARG A 121 17.51 19.06 -2.10
N PHE A 122 17.12 20.33 -1.95
CA PHE A 122 16.32 21.03 -2.97
C PHE A 122 17.10 21.18 -4.27
N GLU A 123 18.39 21.51 -4.17
CA GLU A 123 19.25 21.82 -5.30
C GLU A 123 19.29 20.66 -6.30
N THR A 124 19.33 19.42 -5.83
CA THR A 124 19.33 18.23 -6.71
C THR A 124 18.04 18.12 -7.54
N GLN A 125 16.88 18.40 -6.95
CA GLN A 125 15.59 18.34 -7.66
C GLN A 125 15.38 19.56 -8.54
N ILE A 126 15.87 20.74 -8.14
CA ILE A 126 15.85 21.96 -8.96
C ILE A 126 16.73 21.76 -10.20
N ASP A 127 17.92 21.19 -10.04
CA ASP A 127 18.81 20.89 -11.17
C ASP A 127 18.14 19.93 -12.15
N GLN A 128 17.39 18.92 -11.66
CA GLN A 128 16.60 18.01 -12.49
C GLN A 128 15.44 18.72 -13.21
N LEU A 129 14.76 19.67 -12.58
CA LEU A 129 13.71 20.46 -13.20
C LEU A 129 14.24 21.41 -14.29
N HIS A 130 15.45 21.96 -14.11
CA HIS A 130 16.04 22.89 -15.06
C HIS A 130 16.77 22.23 -16.24
N HIS A 131 17.41 21.08 -16.00
CA HIS A 131 18.22 20.42 -17.03
C HIS A 131 17.57 19.14 -17.57
N GLY A 132 16.64 18.55 -16.82
CA GLY A 132 15.84 17.41 -17.27
C GLY A 132 14.54 17.85 -17.91
N ARG A 133 13.87 16.92 -18.57
CA ARG A 133 12.46 17.08 -18.94
C ARG A 133 11.62 16.57 -17.77
N ALA A 134 10.54 17.27 -17.50
CA ALA A 134 9.65 16.96 -16.38
C ALA A 134 8.21 16.85 -16.88
N ASP A 135 7.99 16.10 -17.97
CA ASP A 135 6.69 16.01 -18.64
C ASP A 135 5.63 15.38 -17.72
N VAL A 136 6.04 14.38 -16.94
CA VAL A 136 5.26 13.77 -15.87
C VAL A 136 5.97 13.97 -14.54
N VAL A 137 5.30 14.64 -13.60
CA VAL A 137 5.82 14.84 -12.24
C VAL A 137 5.03 13.96 -11.26
N VAL A 138 5.73 13.15 -10.48
CA VAL A 138 5.19 12.41 -9.33
C VAL A 138 5.74 13.05 -8.06
N GLY A 139 4.91 13.43 -7.10
CA GLY A 139 5.41 14.11 -5.93
C GLY A 139 4.55 14.10 -4.67
N THR A 140 5.19 14.45 -3.56
CA THR A 140 4.52 14.62 -2.26
C THR A 140 4.04 16.07 -2.09
N PRO A 141 2.85 16.33 -1.52
CA PRO A 141 2.22 17.66 -1.47
C PRO A 141 3.15 18.78 -1.02
N GLY A 142 3.78 18.64 0.16
CA GLY A 142 4.64 19.68 0.71
C GLY A 142 5.84 20.02 -0.16
N ARG A 143 6.51 19.01 -0.77
CA ARG A 143 7.66 19.26 -1.65
C ARG A 143 7.26 19.91 -2.96
N LEU A 144 6.15 19.47 -3.56
CA LEU A 144 5.62 20.07 -4.79
C LEU A 144 5.27 21.54 -4.55
N LEU A 145 4.56 21.83 -3.46
CA LEU A 145 4.12 23.17 -3.13
C LEU A 145 5.29 24.10 -2.82
N ASP A 146 6.31 23.61 -2.10
CA ASP A 146 7.54 24.36 -1.85
C ASP A 146 8.30 24.71 -3.14
N LEU A 147 8.46 23.76 -4.06
CA LEU A 147 9.13 24.00 -5.34
C LEU A 147 8.33 24.95 -6.23
N HIS A 148 7.01 24.83 -6.24
CA HIS A 148 6.13 25.73 -6.96
C HIS A 148 6.20 27.17 -6.40
N ARG A 149 6.13 27.34 -5.07
CA ARG A 149 6.26 28.66 -4.41
C ARG A 149 7.59 29.34 -4.66
N ARG A 150 8.65 28.57 -4.93
CA ARG A 150 9.98 29.10 -5.29
C ARG A 150 10.08 29.51 -6.77
N GLY A 151 9.08 29.15 -7.60
CA GLY A 151 9.10 29.37 -9.04
C GLY A 151 9.87 28.31 -9.83
N GLU A 152 10.28 27.21 -9.18
CA GLU A 152 11.09 26.15 -9.80
C GLU A 152 10.20 25.09 -10.50
N LEU A 153 8.97 24.90 -10.01
CA LEU A 153 7.98 23.99 -10.59
C LEU A 153 6.80 24.77 -11.18
N LEU A 154 6.66 24.72 -12.49
CA LEU A 154 5.57 25.38 -13.22
C LEU A 154 4.39 24.42 -13.37
N LEU A 155 3.22 24.80 -12.82
CA LEU A 155 2.02 23.97 -12.80
C LEU A 155 0.94 24.40 -13.81
N GLY A 156 1.00 25.63 -14.33
CA GLY A 156 -0.06 26.19 -15.20
C GLY A 156 -0.25 25.45 -16.54
N ASN A 157 0.71 24.58 -16.88
CA ASN A 157 0.71 23.75 -18.09
C ASN A 157 0.20 22.32 -17.86
N VAL A 158 -0.11 21.96 -16.61
CA VAL A 158 -0.60 20.64 -16.24
C VAL A 158 -2.05 20.46 -16.69
N GLU A 159 -2.29 19.46 -17.52
CA GLU A 159 -3.59 19.13 -18.11
C GLU A 159 -4.14 17.78 -17.61
N ILE A 160 -3.34 17.02 -16.85
CA ILE A 160 -3.76 15.77 -16.20
C ILE A 160 -3.28 15.78 -14.75
N VAL A 161 -4.22 15.64 -13.81
CA VAL A 161 -3.92 15.55 -12.37
C VAL A 161 -4.41 14.23 -11.80
N VAL A 162 -3.54 13.54 -11.08
CA VAL A 162 -3.88 12.33 -10.33
C VAL A 162 -3.66 12.55 -8.84
N LEU A 163 -4.65 12.18 -8.04
CA LEU A 163 -4.50 12.00 -6.60
C LEU A 163 -4.53 10.51 -6.28
N ASP A 164 -3.46 9.95 -5.71
CA ASP A 164 -3.47 8.57 -5.21
C ASP A 164 -3.38 8.55 -3.68
N GLU A 165 -4.09 7.60 -3.08
CA GLU A 165 -4.30 7.49 -1.63
C GLU A 165 -4.80 8.81 -1.00
N ALA A 166 -5.85 9.40 -1.59
CA ALA A 166 -6.37 10.69 -1.15
C ALA A 166 -6.86 10.72 0.31
N ASP A 167 -7.39 9.60 0.82
CA ASP A 167 -7.73 9.45 2.23
C ASP A 167 -6.50 9.47 3.16
N GLU A 168 -5.39 8.87 2.75
CA GLU A 168 -4.14 8.97 3.50
C GLU A 168 -3.58 10.40 3.47
N MET A 169 -3.72 11.14 2.36
CA MET A 169 -3.36 12.57 2.31
C MET A 169 -4.19 13.40 3.29
N LEU A 170 -5.47 13.07 3.48
CA LEU A 170 -6.31 13.69 4.51
C LEU A 170 -5.82 13.35 5.92
N ASP A 171 -5.54 12.07 6.18
CA ASP A 171 -5.07 11.60 7.50
C ASP A 171 -3.74 12.25 7.91
N GLN A 172 -2.88 12.58 6.94
CA GLN A 172 -1.61 13.28 7.15
C GLN A 172 -1.74 14.80 7.19
N GLY A 173 -2.94 15.35 6.98
CA GLY A 173 -3.20 16.79 7.03
C GLY A 173 -2.78 17.57 5.79
N PHE A 174 -2.56 16.91 4.65
CA PHE A 174 -2.09 17.54 3.41
C PHE A 174 -3.21 18.09 2.51
N LEU A 175 -4.48 18.00 2.91
CA LEU A 175 -5.59 18.34 2.01
C LEU A 175 -5.54 19.79 1.54
N GLU A 176 -5.15 20.74 2.40
CA GLU A 176 -5.01 22.15 2.02
C GLU A 176 -3.89 22.35 0.99
N ASP A 177 -2.74 21.69 1.17
CA ASP A 177 -1.62 21.74 0.21
C ASP A 177 -2.02 21.13 -1.14
N VAL A 178 -2.76 20.03 -1.13
CA VAL A 178 -3.30 19.38 -2.34
C VAL A 178 -4.25 20.32 -3.10
N GLN A 179 -5.17 20.98 -2.39
CA GLN A 179 -6.10 21.93 -3.00
C GLN A 179 -5.36 23.13 -3.60
N ALA A 180 -4.33 23.64 -2.92
CA ALA A 180 -3.49 24.72 -3.42
C ALA A 180 -2.76 24.30 -4.71
N LEU A 181 -2.19 23.09 -4.75
CA LEU A 181 -1.53 22.58 -5.96
C LEU A 181 -2.48 22.47 -7.14
N ILE A 182 -3.68 21.90 -6.94
CA ILE A 182 -4.67 21.74 -8.02
C ILE A 182 -5.13 23.11 -8.54
N ALA A 183 -5.29 24.09 -7.67
CA ALA A 183 -5.70 25.44 -8.05
C ALA A 183 -4.67 26.18 -8.95
N GLU A 184 -3.40 25.74 -8.94
CA GLU A 184 -2.34 26.29 -9.78
C GLU A 184 -2.18 25.54 -11.13
N THR A 185 -3.01 24.53 -11.38
CA THR A 185 -3.06 23.78 -12.65
C THR A 185 -4.09 24.34 -13.62
N ASN A 186 -4.06 23.89 -14.89
CA ASN A 186 -5.01 24.35 -15.90
C ASN A 186 -6.46 24.01 -15.50
N ASP A 187 -7.41 24.94 -15.74
CA ASP A 187 -8.83 24.71 -15.49
C ASP A 187 -9.40 23.62 -16.41
N ASN A 188 -8.93 23.55 -17.66
CA ASN A 188 -9.32 22.50 -18.60
C ASN A 188 -8.36 21.32 -18.47
N ARG A 189 -8.52 20.53 -17.40
CA ARG A 189 -7.72 19.34 -17.11
C ARG A 189 -8.59 18.12 -16.88
N GLN A 190 -8.03 16.94 -17.12
CA GLN A 190 -8.57 15.70 -16.55
C GLN A 190 -8.09 15.55 -15.12
N MET A 191 -8.98 15.11 -14.24
CA MET A 191 -8.63 14.73 -12.87
C MET A 191 -9.03 13.29 -12.58
N MET A 192 -8.10 12.51 -12.03
CA MET A 192 -8.35 11.16 -11.55
C MET A 192 -8.03 11.08 -10.05
N LEU A 193 -8.98 10.61 -9.25
CA LEU A 193 -8.86 10.48 -7.80
C LEU A 193 -8.97 9.02 -7.41
N PHE A 194 -7.92 8.48 -6.79
CA PHE A 194 -7.88 7.13 -6.25
C PHE A 194 -7.79 7.17 -4.73
N SER A 195 -8.70 6.45 -4.09
CA SER A 195 -8.82 6.43 -2.63
C SER A 195 -9.43 5.11 -2.17
N ALA A 196 -9.08 4.62 -0.98
CA ALA A 196 -9.80 3.46 -0.43
C ALA A 196 -11.17 3.89 0.13
N THR A 197 -11.25 5.13 0.63
CA THR A 197 -12.44 5.67 1.28
C THR A 197 -12.75 7.09 0.80
N MET A 198 -14.02 7.50 0.90
CA MET A 198 -14.50 8.81 0.45
C MET A 198 -15.12 9.59 1.61
N PRO A 199 -14.33 10.03 2.61
CA PRO A 199 -14.84 10.85 3.70
C PRO A 199 -15.28 12.23 3.18
N GLY A 200 -16.06 12.96 3.98
CA GLY A 200 -16.65 14.27 3.62
C GLY A 200 -15.67 15.25 2.94
N PRO A 201 -14.45 15.47 3.49
CA PRO A 201 -13.47 16.36 2.87
C PRO A 201 -13.00 15.92 1.46
N ILE A 202 -12.86 14.61 1.22
CA ILE A 202 -12.45 14.08 -0.09
C ILE A 202 -13.60 14.20 -1.10
N MET A 203 -14.84 13.94 -0.68
CA MET A 203 -16.02 14.20 -1.51
C MET A 203 -16.20 15.69 -1.82
N ALA A 204 -15.85 16.57 -0.89
CA ALA A 204 -15.88 18.02 -1.14
C ALA A 204 -14.80 18.41 -2.16
N LEU A 205 -13.58 17.90 -2.01
CA LEU A 205 -12.50 18.11 -2.98
C LEU A 205 -12.92 17.66 -4.39
N SER A 206 -13.47 16.45 -4.53
CA SER A 206 -13.89 15.95 -5.84
C SER A 206 -14.98 16.82 -6.47
N ARG A 207 -15.94 17.32 -5.68
CA ARG A 207 -17.01 18.21 -6.18
C ARG A 207 -16.49 19.58 -6.60
N THR A 208 -15.43 20.07 -5.96
CA THR A 208 -14.84 21.38 -6.27
C THR A 208 -13.97 21.33 -7.52
N PHE A 209 -13.18 20.28 -7.70
CA PHE A 209 -12.10 20.26 -8.69
C PHE A 209 -12.32 19.32 -9.87
N MET A 210 -13.34 18.44 -9.86
CA MET A 210 -13.61 17.47 -10.92
C MET A 210 -14.91 17.78 -11.68
N HIS A 211 -14.93 17.47 -12.96
CA HIS A 211 -16.04 17.68 -13.88
C HIS A 211 -16.77 16.37 -14.20
N HIS A 212 -17.94 16.17 -13.58
CA HIS A 212 -18.78 14.98 -13.78
C HIS A 212 -18.01 13.64 -13.67
N PRO A 213 -17.27 13.40 -12.57
CA PRO A 213 -16.42 12.23 -12.45
C PRO A 213 -17.24 10.95 -12.49
N VAL A 214 -16.76 9.95 -13.24
CA VAL A 214 -17.32 8.60 -13.18
C VAL A 214 -16.71 7.89 -11.97
N GLN A 215 -17.55 7.44 -11.06
CA GLN A 215 -17.12 6.67 -9.90
C GLN A 215 -17.06 5.19 -10.26
N ILE A 216 -15.87 4.61 -10.15
CA ILE A 216 -15.61 3.20 -10.36
C ILE A 216 -15.29 2.60 -8.99
N GLN A 217 -16.13 1.68 -8.56
CA GLN A 217 -15.86 0.85 -7.40
C GLN A 217 -15.57 -0.54 -7.94
N ALA A 218 -14.32 -1.00 -7.82
CA ALA A 218 -14.06 -2.41 -8.00
C ALA A 218 -14.76 -3.13 -6.85
N ASP A 219 -15.81 -3.87 -7.18
CA ASP A 219 -16.81 -4.39 -6.23
C ASP A 219 -16.19 -4.94 -4.95
N GLN A 220 -16.87 -4.64 -3.84
CA GLN A 220 -16.66 -5.26 -2.53
C GLN A 220 -16.76 -6.80 -2.55
N ALA A 221 -17.13 -7.41 -3.67
CA ALA A 221 -16.98 -8.84 -3.92
C ALA A 221 -15.55 -9.34 -3.66
N GLN A 222 -14.52 -8.49 -3.81
CA GLN A 222 -13.16 -8.84 -3.40
C GLN A 222 -12.86 -8.65 -1.91
N ALA A 223 -13.61 -7.82 -1.19
CA ALA A 223 -13.57 -7.88 0.27
C ALA A 223 -13.99 -9.29 0.69
N GLN A 224 -15.08 -9.82 0.13
CA GLN A 224 -15.45 -11.24 0.31
C GLN A 224 -14.39 -12.22 -0.22
N GLN A 225 -13.68 -11.96 -1.33
CA GLN A 225 -12.63 -12.88 -1.79
C GLN A 225 -11.39 -12.93 -0.87
N THR A 226 -10.99 -11.81 -0.25
CA THR A 226 -9.87 -11.83 0.72
C THR A 226 -10.30 -12.50 2.03
N HIS A 227 -11.61 -12.46 2.36
CA HIS A 227 -12.20 -13.26 3.44
C HIS A 227 -12.26 -14.76 3.08
N THR A 228 -12.42 -15.15 1.80
CA THR A 228 -12.50 -16.58 1.43
C THR A 228 -11.17 -17.32 1.38
N THR A 229 -10.05 -16.65 1.06
CA THR A 229 -8.73 -17.31 0.98
C THR A 229 -7.91 -17.21 2.27
N THR A 230 -8.27 -16.32 3.18
CA THR A 230 -7.55 -16.15 4.46
C THR A 230 -8.32 -16.80 5.59
N VAL A 231 -7.73 -17.81 6.23
CA VAL A 231 -8.22 -18.39 7.48
C VAL A 231 -8.05 -17.35 8.59
N GLN A 232 -9.14 -16.98 9.25
CA GLN A 232 -9.12 -15.98 10.31
C GLN A 232 -9.39 -16.66 11.64
N LEU A 233 -8.55 -16.39 12.64
CA LEU A 233 -8.66 -16.93 13.99
C LEU A 233 -8.55 -15.80 15.00
N ALA A 234 -9.38 -15.83 16.02
CA ALA A 234 -9.31 -14.92 17.15
C ALA A 234 -9.49 -15.68 18.45
N PHE A 235 -8.70 -15.34 19.46
CA PHE A 235 -8.84 -15.89 20.80
C PHE A 235 -8.44 -14.83 21.84
N GLN A 236 -9.05 -14.91 23.02
CA GLN A 236 -8.68 -14.08 24.15
C GLN A 236 -7.36 -14.60 24.73
N SER A 237 -6.35 -13.74 24.77
CA SER A 237 -5.02 -14.07 25.26
C SER A 237 -4.68 -13.22 26.50
N HIS A 238 -4.37 -13.92 27.59
CA HIS A 238 -3.93 -13.28 28.83
C HIS A 238 -2.59 -12.57 28.62
N LYS A 239 -2.41 -11.40 29.22
CA LYS A 239 -1.22 -10.53 29.01
C LYS A 239 0.11 -11.24 29.28
N LEU A 240 0.15 -12.13 30.28
CA LEU A 240 1.35 -12.88 30.65
C LEU A 240 1.67 -14.05 29.70
N ASP A 241 0.66 -14.59 29.01
CA ASP A 241 0.82 -15.75 28.11
C ASP A 241 1.00 -15.34 26.64
N ARG A 242 0.71 -14.08 26.33
CA ARG A 242 0.68 -13.55 24.97
C ARG A 242 1.98 -13.75 24.18
N MET A 243 3.14 -13.61 24.83
CA MET A 243 4.43 -13.84 24.18
C MET A 243 4.62 -15.33 23.85
N SER A 244 4.28 -16.22 24.77
CA SER A 244 4.32 -17.67 24.55
C SER A 244 3.36 -18.09 23.43
N ALA A 245 2.14 -17.54 23.41
CA ALA A 245 1.18 -17.77 22.34
C ALA A 245 1.73 -17.31 20.98
N LEU A 246 2.31 -16.10 20.89
CA LEU A 246 2.94 -15.60 19.67
C LEU A 246 4.08 -16.53 19.21
N ALA A 247 5.00 -16.89 20.10
CA ALA A 247 6.14 -17.74 19.79
C ALA A 247 5.71 -19.13 19.28
N ARG A 248 4.62 -19.68 19.79
CA ARG A 248 4.07 -20.97 19.35
C ARG A 248 3.31 -20.86 18.03
N ILE A 249 2.51 -19.81 17.81
CA ILE A 249 1.87 -19.53 16.51
C ILE A 249 2.93 -19.41 15.41
N LEU A 250 4.07 -18.78 15.71
CA LEU A 250 5.20 -18.66 14.79
C LEU A 250 5.89 -20.00 14.47
N GLN A 251 5.50 -21.12 15.09
CA GLN A 251 5.99 -22.47 14.79
C GLN A 251 4.96 -23.32 14.02
N THR A 252 3.82 -22.72 13.61
CA THR A 252 2.78 -23.39 12.81
C THR A 252 3.38 -24.02 11.54
N PRO A 253 3.14 -25.31 11.25
CA PRO A 253 3.60 -25.94 10.03
C PRO A 253 3.16 -25.19 8.77
N GLY A 254 4.06 -25.00 7.81
CA GLY A 254 3.77 -24.26 6.57
C GLY A 254 3.84 -22.72 6.71
N ARG A 255 4.21 -22.19 7.88
CA ARG A 255 4.43 -20.75 8.07
C ARG A 255 5.68 -20.26 7.36
N GLY A 256 5.48 -19.50 6.28
CA GLY A 256 6.50 -18.71 5.59
C GLY A 256 6.73 -17.35 6.27
N ARG A 257 6.79 -16.28 5.47
CA ARG A 257 6.97 -14.90 5.98
C ARG A 257 5.75 -14.48 6.80
N THR A 258 5.99 -13.81 7.92
CA THR A 258 4.97 -13.37 8.87
C THR A 258 5.12 -11.90 9.25
N ILE A 259 4.02 -11.17 9.26
CA ILE A 259 3.96 -9.81 9.82
C ILE A 259 3.22 -9.83 11.16
N VAL A 260 3.85 -9.29 12.20
CA VAL A 260 3.28 -9.12 13.54
C VAL A 260 2.97 -7.65 13.77
N PHE A 261 1.69 -7.30 13.84
CA PHE A 261 1.24 -5.94 14.09
C PHE A 261 1.11 -5.67 15.59
N THR A 262 1.66 -4.52 15.99
CA THR A 262 1.62 -4.01 17.37
C THR A 262 1.06 -2.59 17.40
N ARG A 263 0.47 -2.17 18.52
CA ARG A 263 -0.16 -0.85 18.62
C ARG A 263 0.87 0.28 18.68
N THR A 264 2.00 0.05 19.34
CA THR A 264 2.99 1.10 19.62
C THR A 264 4.39 0.69 19.24
N LYS A 265 5.22 1.66 18.87
CA LYS A 265 6.65 1.45 18.56
C LYS A 265 7.44 0.78 19.70
N LYS A 266 7.11 1.11 20.96
CA LYS A 266 7.73 0.50 22.15
C LYS A 266 7.41 -0.98 22.23
N GLN A 267 6.16 -1.34 21.94
CA GLN A 267 5.75 -2.74 21.90
C GLN A 267 6.38 -3.48 20.71
N ALA A 268 6.50 -2.83 19.55
CA ALA A 268 7.19 -3.42 18.39
C ALA A 268 8.63 -3.81 18.75
N ALA A 269 9.38 -2.88 19.36
CA ALA A 269 10.76 -3.15 19.78
C ALA A 269 10.85 -4.25 20.86
N PHE A 270 9.95 -4.23 21.85
CA PHE A 270 9.89 -5.24 22.90
C PHE A 270 9.59 -6.64 22.33
N VAL A 271 8.55 -6.76 21.51
CA VAL A 271 8.15 -8.03 20.90
C VAL A 271 9.25 -8.58 20.00
N ALA A 272 9.89 -7.71 19.20
CA ALA A 272 10.98 -8.14 18.34
C ALA A 272 12.18 -8.65 19.15
N SER A 273 12.56 -7.94 20.23
CA SER A 273 13.64 -8.34 21.14
C SER A 273 13.38 -9.71 21.78
N ASP A 274 12.18 -9.92 22.34
CA ASP A 274 11.83 -11.18 23.00
C ASP A 274 11.83 -12.36 22.02
N LEU A 275 11.27 -12.18 20.82
CA LEU A 275 11.33 -13.20 19.77
C LEU A 275 12.78 -13.49 19.34
N GLY A 276 13.62 -12.46 19.22
CA GLY A 276 15.06 -12.64 18.97
C GLY A 276 15.74 -13.47 20.06
N GLN A 277 15.41 -13.23 21.33
CA GLN A 277 15.92 -14.02 22.46
C GLN A 277 15.46 -15.49 22.43
N LEU A 278 14.27 -15.75 21.89
CA LEU A 278 13.73 -17.10 21.67
C LEU A 278 14.31 -17.79 20.42
N GLY A 279 15.08 -17.07 19.60
CA GLY A 279 15.84 -17.61 18.48
C GLY A 279 15.20 -17.41 17.10
N PHE A 280 14.14 -16.61 16.99
CA PHE A 280 13.50 -16.28 15.71
C PHE A 280 14.36 -15.28 14.90
N ALA A 281 14.25 -15.30 13.56
CA ALA A 281 14.89 -14.31 12.70
C ALA A 281 13.95 -13.11 12.51
N VAL A 282 14.18 -12.06 13.29
CA VAL A 282 13.21 -10.96 13.43
C VAL A 282 13.78 -9.63 12.94
N GLY A 283 12.97 -8.90 12.17
CA GLY A 283 13.14 -7.48 11.92
C GLY A 283 12.04 -6.66 12.61
N ALA A 284 12.38 -5.46 13.07
CA ALA A 284 11.42 -4.47 13.55
C ALA A 284 11.32 -3.30 12.57
N VAL A 285 10.11 -2.80 12.34
CA VAL A 285 9.84 -1.60 11.52
C VAL A 285 8.89 -0.66 12.28
N HIS A 286 9.38 0.50 12.71
CA HIS A 286 8.59 1.49 13.44
C HIS A 286 9.00 2.94 13.10
N GLY A 287 8.16 3.93 13.41
CA GLY A 287 8.32 5.32 12.98
C GLY A 287 9.60 6.04 13.40
N ASP A 288 10.30 5.60 14.46
CA ASP A 288 11.55 6.23 14.92
C ASP A 288 12.82 5.73 14.18
N MET A 289 12.68 4.79 13.25
CA MET A 289 13.85 4.23 12.54
C MET A 289 14.40 5.19 11.50
N LYS A 290 15.72 5.18 11.34
CA LYS A 290 16.34 5.89 10.20
C LYS A 290 15.98 5.17 8.91
N GLN A 291 15.84 5.92 7.81
CA GLN A 291 15.44 5.35 6.52
C GLN A 291 16.35 4.21 6.04
N ALA A 292 17.67 4.34 6.22
CA ALA A 292 18.60 3.28 5.84
C ALA A 292 18.40 1.99 6.67
N GLU A 293 18.14 2.14 7.97
CA GLU A 293 17.84 1.00 8.86
C GLU A 293 16.50 0.35 8.47
N ARG A 294 15.49 1.15 8.10
CA ARG A 294 14.19 0.68 7.61
C ARG A 294 14.33 -0.11 6.31
N GLN A 295 15.03 0.45 5.33
CA GLN A 295 15.25 -0.19 4.03
C GLN A 295 15.98 -1.53 4.19
N GLN A 296 17.01 -1.58 5.05
CA GLN A 296 17.74 -2.80 5.34
C GLN A 296 16.83 -3.88 5.96
N CYS A 297 15.94 -3.52 6.90
CA CYS A 297 14.96 -4.46 7.46
C CYS A 297 13.98 -4.98 6.40
N LEU A 298 13.48 -4.10 5.53
CA LEU A 298 12.54 -4.47 4.47
C LEU A 298 13.20 -5.40 3.44
N GLU A 299 14.44 -5.11 3.04
CA GLU A 299 15.21 -5.96 2.14
C GLU A 299 15.51 -7.34 2.76
N ALA A 300 15.90 -7.36 4.05
CA ALA A 300 16.13 -8.61 4.78
C ALA A 300 14.85 -9.45 4.92
N PHE A 301 13.68 -8.82 4.99
CA PHE A 301 12.40 -9.53 5.02
C PHE A 301 12.00 -10.04 3.63
N ARG A 302 12.17 -9.22 2.59
CA ARG A 302 11.93 -9.60 1.18
C ARG A 302 12.78 -10.80 0.76
N ASN A 303 14.08 -10.77 1.05
CA ASN A 303 14.99 -11.84 0.66
C ASN A 303 14.95 -13.08 1.59
N GLY A 304 14.15 -13.04 2.67
CA GLY A 304 13.99 -14.15 3.61
C GLY A 304 15.10 -14.31 4.65
N THR A 305 16.01 -13.34 4.80
CA THR A 305 17.01 -13.31 5.87
C THR A 305 16.34 -13.21 7.25
N VAL A 306 15.25 -12.44 7.34
CA VAL A 306 14.30 -12.46 8.46
C VAL A 306 12.94 -12.94 7.96
N ASP A 307 12.31 -13.82 8.71
CA ASP A 307 11.02 -14.41 8.36
C ASP A 307 9.87 -13.84 9.21
N VAL A 308 10.19 -13.11 10.28
CA VAL A 308 9.22 -12.39 11.11
C VAL A 308 9.52 -10.90 11.07
N MET A 309 8.52 -10.09 10.72
CA MET A 309 8.60 -8.64 10.80
C MET A 309 7.59 -8.10 11.80
N VAL A 310 8.07 -7.40 12.83
CA VAL A 310 7.22 -6.74 13.83
C VAL A 310 7.07 -5.27 13.44
N ALA A 311 5.83 -4.80 13.27
CA ALA A 311 5.56 -3.45 12.80
C ALA A 311 4.38 -2.78 13.50
N THR A 312 4.30 -1.45 13.39
CA THR A 312 3.09 -0.67 13.66
C THR A 312 2.35 -0.39 12.35
N ASP A 313 1.07 -0.02 12.41
CA ASP A 313 0.25 0.27 11.21
C ASP A 313 0.92 1.25 10.25
N VAL A 314 1.36 2.40 10.76
CA VAL A 314 2.03 3.45 9.98
C VAL A 314 3.32 2.93 9.33
N ALA A 315 4.12 2.18 10.09
CA ALA A 315 5.43 1.74 9.64
C ALA A 315 5.35 0.59 8.63
N ALA A 316 4.23 -0.14 8.65
CA ALA A 316 3.92 -1.22 7.74
C ALA A 316 3.35 -0.76 6.39
N ARG A 317 2.98 0.52 6.26
CA ARG A 317 2.59 1.12 4.97
C ARG A 317 3.79 1.07 4.01
N GLY A 318 3.54 0.66 2.76
CA GLY A 318 4.60 0.45 1.77
C GLY A 318 5.40 -0.86 1.92
N ILE A 319 5.03 -1.76 2.83
CA ILE A 319 5.49 -3.16 2.75
C ILE A 319 4.77 -3.80 1.57
N ASP A 320 5.40 -3.73 0.41
CA ASP A 320 5.08 -4.57 -0.73
C ASP A 320 6.01 -5.79 -0.70
N VAL A 321 5.48 -6.88 -0.16
CA VAL A 321 6.16 -8.16 -0.02
C VAL A 321 5.16 -9.22 -0.48
N GLU A 322 5.49 -9.84 -1.59
CA GLU A 322 4.80 -11.03 -2.09
C GLU A 322 5.00 -12.19 -1.09
N ASP A 323 4.01 -13.07 -0.98
CA ASP A 323 4.05 -14.30 -0.17
C ASP A 323 4.11 -14.16 1.36
N VAL A 324 3.47 -13.14 1.95
CA VAL A 324 3.19 -13.18 3.39
C VAL A 324 2.15 -14.26 3.64
N THR A 325 2.52 -15.29 4.38
CA THR A 325 1.64 -16.41 4.70
C THR A 325 0.79 -16.13 5.93
N HIS A 326 1.37 -15.45 6.93
CA HIS A 326 0.72 -15.21 8.21
C HIS A 326 0.73 -13.73 8.59
N VAL A 327 -0.41 -13.27 9.09
CA VAL A 327 -0.56 -11.96 9.73
C VAL A 327 -1.00 -12.18 11.17
N ILE A 328 -0.27 -11.60 12.11
CA ILE A 328 -0.58 -11.73 13.54
C ILE A 328 -0.86 -10.34 14.11
N ASN A 329 -2.10 -10.11 14.53
CA ASN A 329 -2.47 -8.96 15.34
C ASN A 329 -2.13 -9.29 16.80
N TYR A 330 -0.99 -8.81 17.29
CA TYR A 330 -0.56 -9.02 18.69
C TYR A 330 -1.55 -8.40 19.71
N GLN A 331 -2.34 -7.44 19.24
CA GLN A 331 -3.48 -6.83 19.93
C GLN A 331 -4.57 -6.58 18.90
N SER A 332 -5.83 -6.57 19.35
CA SER A 332 -6.93 -6.16 18.49
C SER A 332 -6.68 -4.74 17.97
N PRO A 333 -6.81 -4.50 16.66
CA PRO A 333 -6.91 -3.13 16.14
C PRO A 333 -8.16 -2.45 16.72
N GLU A 334 -8.10 -1.12 16.82
CA GLU A 334 -9.23 -0.32 17.32
C GLU A 334 -10.18 0.08 16.19
N ASP A 335 -9.65 0.18 14.97
CA ASP A 335 -10.40 0.57 13.78
C ASP A 335 -10.62 -0.64 12.85
N PRO A 336 -11.87 -0.89 12.41
CA PRO A 336 -12.20 -1.91 11.41
C PRO A 336 -11.35 -1.82 10.13
N ARG A 337 -11.02 -0.61 9.65
CA ARG A 337 -10.21 -0.48 8.42
C ARG A 337 -8.78 -0.95 8.65
N ALA A 338 -8.19 -0.60 9.79
CA ALA A 338 -6.89 -1.12 10.19
C ALA A 338 -6.87 -2.66 10.21
N TYR A 339 -7.89 -3.32 10.77
CA TYR A 339 -7.99 -4.78 10.74
C TYR A 339 -7.89 -5.33 9.32
N VAL A 340 -8.73 -4.80 8.43
CA VAL A 340 -8.81 -5.22 7.03
C VAL A 340 -7.48 -4.96 6.29
N HIS A 341 -6.83 -3.83 6.52
CA HIS A 341 -5.53 -3.50 5.92
C HIS A 341 -4.41 -4.42 6.38
N ARG A 342 -4.45 -4.87 7.64
CA ARG A 342 -3.48 -5.81 8.20
C ARG A 342 -3.66 -7.19 7.58
N ILE A 343 -4.87 -7.75 7.60
CA ILE A 343 -5.11 -9.09 7.07
C ILE A 343 -4.94 -9.16 5.55
N GLY A 344 -5.17 -8.05 4.83
CA GLY A 344 -4.89 -7.94 3.38
C GLY A 344 -3.41 -8.00 3.01
N ARG A 345 -2.51 -8.18 3.98
CA ARG A 345 -1.10 -8.50 3.72
C ARG A 345 -0.91 -9.97 3.38
N THR A 346 -1.82 -10.86 3.79
CA THR A 346 -1.80 -12.30 3.43
C THR A 346 -2.88 -12.63 2.39
N GLY A 347 -2.89 -13.87 1.88
CA GLY A 347 -3.94 -14.37 0.97
C GLY A 347 -3.91 -13.76 -0.44
N ARG A 348 -2.74 -13.29 -0.91
CA ARG A 348 -2.55 -12.70 -2.25
C ARG A 348 -2.23 -13.76 -3.31
N ALA A 349 -2.42 -13.42 -4.59
CA ALA A 349 -2.02 -14.22 -5.76
C ALA A 349 -2.55 -15.68 -5.78
N GLY A 350 -3.73 -15.92 -5.23
CA GLY A 350 -4.37 -17.26 -5.24
C GLY A 350 -3.90 -18.22 -4.14
N HIS A 351 -3.02 -17.78 -3.24
CA HIS A 351 -2.59 -18.57 -2.08
C HIS A 351 -3.52 -18.37 -0.88
N THR A 352 -3.66 -19.40 -0.04
CA THR A 352 -4.37 -19.30 1.23
C THR A 352 -3.47 -18.71 2.31
N GLY A 353 -4.01 -17.79 3.10
CA GLY A 353 -3.32 -17.09 4.18
C GLY A 353 -3.89 -17.40 5.56
N MET A 354 -3.19 -17.04 6.63
CA MET A 354 -3.73 -17.09 7.99
C MET A 354 -3.60 -15.74 8.68
N ALA A 355 -4.69 -15.26 9.27
CA ALA A 355 -4.72 -14.06 10.09
C ALA A 355 -5.15 -14.41 11.51
N VAL A 356 -4.28 -14.14 12.50
CA VAL A 356 -4.53 -14.47 13.91
C VAL A 356 -4.64 -13.19 14.74
N THR A 357 -5.68 -13.08 15.56
CA THR A 357 -5.88 -11.91 16.43
C THR A 357 -5.90 -12.29 17.91
N LEU A 358 -4.95 -11.75 18.67
CA LEU A 358 -4.81 -11.96 20.10
C LEU A 358 -5.57 -10.84 20.82
N VAL A 359 -6.75 -11.18 21.35
CA VAL A 359 -7.67 -10.22 21.96
C VAL A 359 -7.38 -10.10 23.46
N GLY A 360 -7.11 -8.89 23.95
CA GLY A 360 -7.06 -8.61 25.39
C GLY A 360 -8.42 -8.76 26.06
N TRP A 361 -8.42 -9.07 27.35
CA TRP A 361 -9.66 -9.18 28.12
C TRP A 361 -10.42 -7.84 28.18
N ASP A 362 -9.66 -6.74 28.18
CA ASP A 362 -10.12 -5.36 28.08
C ASP A 362 -10.50 -4.92 26.65
N GLU A 363 -10.26 -5.77 25.65
CA GLU A 363 -10.48 -5.47 24.23
C GLU A 363 -11.70 -6.22 23.65
N VAL A 364 -12.34 -7.12 24.41
CA VAL A 364 -13.40 -8.02 23.91
C VAL A 364 -14.60 -7.26 23.36
N ASP A 365 -15.15 -6.29 24.11
CA ASP A 365 -16.33 -5.54 23.66
C ASP A 365 -16.04 -4.77 22.37
N ARG A 366 -14.87 -4.14 22.29
CA ARG A 366 -14.44 -3.39 21.11
C ARG A 366 -14.21 -4.33 19.92
N PHE A 367 -13.62 -5.50 20.15
CA PHE A 367 -13.40 -6.50 19.11
C PHE A 367 -14.73 -7.08 18.59
N ASN A 368 -15.71 -7.28 19.47
CA ASN A 368 -17.06 -7.70 19.08
C ASN A 368 -17.74 -6.65 18.20
N SER A 369 -17.67 -5.36 18.55
CA SER A 369 -18.18 -4.28 17.67
C SER A 369 -17.45 -4.23 16.33
N LEU A 370 -16.14 -4.50 16.31
CA LEU A 370 -15.37 -4.60 15.07
C LEU A 370 -15.84 -5.77 14.21
N CYS A 371 -16.09 -6.94 14.81
CA CYS A 371 -16.63 -8.10 14.11
C CYS A 371 -18.02 -7.83 13.54
N GLU A 372 -18.88 -7.12 14.27
CA GLU A 372 -20.21 -6.73 13.78
C GLU A 372 -20.13 -5.80 12.57
N ILE A 373 -19.29 -4.75 12.62
CA ILE A 373 -19.09 -3.81 11.51
C ILE A 373 -18.55 -4.49 10.26
N LEU A 374 -17.70 -5.51 10.43
CA LEU A 374 -17.04 -6.24 9.34
C LEU A 374 -17.75 -7.55 8.97
N GLU A 375 -18.88 -7.86 9.61
CA GLU A 375 -19.63 -9.11 9.42
C GLU A 375 -18.76 -10.38 9.59
N LEU A 376 -17.87 -10.38 10.59
CA LEU A 376 -16.97 -11.49 10.89
C LEU A 376 -17.60 -12.48 11.88
N ASP A 377 -17.50 -13.77 11.57
CA ASP A 377 -17.86 -14.87 12.47
C ASP A 377 -16.74 -15.16 13.50
N LEU A 378 -16.30 -14.11 14.21
CA LEU A 378 -15.22 -14.16 15.21
C LEU A 378 -15.62 -13.53 16.55
N ALA A 379 -16.87 -13.09 16.69
CA ALA A 379 -17.37 -12.49 17.92
C ALA A 379 -17.33 -13.48 19.09
N ASN A 380 -17.13 -12.97 20.30
CA ASN A 380 -16.95 -13.75 21.53
C ASN A 380 -15.81 -14.78 21.43
N PRO A 381 -14.57 -14.31 21.15
CA PRO A 381 -13.43 -15.20 20.95
C PRO A 381 -13.22 -16.12 22.16
N PRO A 382 -12.89 -17.41 21.96
CA PRO A 382 -12.64 -18.34 23.06
C PRO A 382 -11.42 -17.92 23.87
N GLN A 383 -11.38 -18.32 25.14
CA GLN A 383 -10.23 -18.08 26.01
C GLN A 383 -9.25 -19.24 25.89
N TRP A 384 -8.08 -18.96 25.31
CA TRP A 384 -7.02 -19.95 25.14
C TRP A 384 -5.73 -19.49 25.79
N PHE A 385 -5.00 -20.45 26.35
CA PHE A 385 -3.60 -20.29 26.71
C PHE A 385 -2.73 -20.99 25.67
N SER A 386 -1.47 -20.59 25.59
CA SER A 386 -0.47 -21.19 24.70
C SER A 386 -0.31 -22.71 24.89
N SER A 387 -0.69 -23.23 26.06
CA SER A 387 -0.70 -24.66 26.42
C SER A 387 -2.07 -25.35 26.31
N SER A 388 -3.13 -24.63 25.95
CA SER A 388 -4.48 -25.21 25.80
C SER A 388 -4.50 -26.23 24.65
N PRO A 389 -5.14 -27.41 24.81
CA PRO A 389 -5.28 -28.38 23.73
C PRO A 389 -5.89 -27.79 22.46
N GLU A 390 -6.91 -26.92 22.61
CA GLU A 390 -7.60 -26.26 21.50
C GLU A 390 -6.67 -25.31 20.73
N PHE A 391 -5.76 -24.62 21.44
CA PHE A 391 -4.76 -23.77 20.83
C PHE A 391 -3.75 -24.60 20.02
N LEU A 392 -3.25 -25.70 20.61
CA LEU A 392 -2.29 -26.58 19.95
C LEU A 392 -2.91 -27.22 18.70
N GLU A 393 -4.16 -27.67 18.79
CA GLU A 393 -4.90 -28.22 17.66
C GLU A 393 -5.14 -27.18 16.56
N ALA A 394 -5.59 -25.97 16.91
CA ALA A 394 -5.86 -24.90 15.95
C ALA A 394 -4.63 -24.50 15.11
N PHE A 395 -3.43 -24.60 15.68
CA PHE A 395 -2.16 -24.29 15.02
C PHE A 395 -1.36 -25.53 14.59
N ASN A 396 -1.95 -26.73 14.72
CA ASN A 396 -1.33 -28.01 14.39
C ASN A 396 0.07 -28.17 15.04
N LEU A 397 0.18 -27.81 16.31
CA LEU A 397 1.39 -27.83 17.10
C LEU A 397 1.48 -29.10 17.95
N PRO A 398 2.68 -29.66 18.16
CA PRO A 398 2.85 -30.80 19.04
C PRO A 398 2.68 -30.38 20.51
N SER A 399 2.29 -31.33 21.37
CA SER A 399 2.01 -31.06 22.78
C SER A 399 3.24 -30.70 23.63
N ASP A 400 4.43 -31.03 23.14
CA ASP A 400 5.72 -30.71 23.75
C ASP A 400 6.38 -29.45 23.16
N VAL A 401 5.67 -28.68 22.32
CA VAL A 401 6.19 -27.44 21.75
C VAL A 401 6.65 -26.48 22.85
N THR A 402 7.84 -25.90 22.66
CA THR A 402 8.40 -24.88 23.55
C THR A 402 8.45 -23.53 22.85
N ASP A 403 8.58 -22.47 23.62
CA ASP A 403 8.61 -21.11 23.06
C ASP A 403 9.93 -20.81 22.34
N ARG A 404 10.99 -21.58 22.61
CA ARG A 404 12.35 -21.34 22.09
C ARG A 404 12.64 -22.25 20.90
N VAL A 405 13.03 -21.63 19.78
CA VAL A 405 13.40 -22.34 18.54
C VAL A 405 14.91 -22.44 18.32
N GLY A 406 15.72 -21.75 19.15
CA GLY A 406 17.17 -21.83 19.06
C GLY A 406 17.92 -20.90 20.01
N SER A 407 19.20 -20.69 19.70
CA SER A 407 20.04 -19.69 20.37
C SER A 407 19.53 -18.27 20.06
N PRO A 408 19.70 -17.31 20.99
CA PRO A 408 19.35 -15.92 20.74
C PRO A 408 19.93 -15.40 19.41
N ARG A 409 19.10 -14.69 18.64
CA ARG A 409 19.49 -14.06 17.39
C ARG A 409 19.44 -12.54 17.52
N ARG A 410 20.32 -11.87 16.78
CA ARG A 410 20.29 -10.41 16.68
C ARG A 410 19.05 -9.97 15.90
N VAL A 411 18.33 -9.00 16.44
CA VAL A 411 17.15 -8.41 15.80
C VAL A 411 17.58 -7.26 14.89
N LEU A 412 17.10 -7.26 13.65
CA LEU A 412 17.33 -6.15 12.73
C LEU A 412 16.39 -4.98 13.07
N GLY A 413 16.89 -3.75 12.97
CA GLY A 413 16.08 -2.55 13.22
C GLY A 413 15.85 -2.21 14.70
N THR A 414 16.54 -2.89 15.62
CA THR A 414 16.61 -2.52 17.04
C THR A 414 18.05 -2.13 17.40
N ARG A 415 18.21 -1.13 18.27
CA ARG A 415 19.51 -0.71 18.81
C ARG A 415 19.76 -1.33 20.16
#